data_AF-A0A2A6H9W5-F1
#
_entry.id   AF-A0A2A6H9W5-F1
#
_cell.length_a   1.000
_cell.length_b   1.000
_cell.length_c   1.000
_cell.angle_alpha   90.00
_cell.angle_beta   90.00
_cell.angle_gamma   90.00
#
_symmetry.space_group_name_H-M   'P 1'
#
loop_
_entity.id
_entity.type
_entity.pdbx_description
1 polymer ?
#
loop_
_entity_poly.entity_id
_entity_poly.type
_entity_poly.pdbx_seq_one_letter_code
_entity_poly.pdbx_strand_id
1 'polypeptide(L)'
;MTALSFYAALLDQMDLALEHLDKGGVHDARFALMLTDNAVELAIHRLATEKHAHLKSWHHLEEAYPHKLELAEAVGQSFVSIRRRPRHL
;
A
#
# COMPACT_ATOMS: atom_id res chain seq x y z
N MET A 1 5.50 12.57 7.84
CA MET A 1 6.19 11.76 6.82
C MET A 1 6.12 12.53 5.50
N THR A 2 7.26 12.90 4.91
CA THR A 2 7.30 13.56 3.59
C THR A 2 7.06 12.54 2.48
N ALA A 3 6.70 12.99 1.28
CA ALA A 3 6.56 12.10 0.11
C ALA A 3 7.86 11.30 -0.13
N LEU A 4 9.02 11.95 -0.01
CA LEU A 4 10.31 11.28 -0.16
C LEU A 4 10.53 10.18 0.88
N SER A 5 10.26 10.45 2.17
CA SER A 5 10.43 9.43 3.22
C SER A 5 9.47 8.24 3.07
N PHE A 6 8.31 8.45 2.46
CA PHE A 6 7.37 7.37 2.15
C PHE A 6 7.92 6.47 1.04
N TYR A 7 8.38 7.05 -0.07
CA TYR A 7 8.93 6.27 -1.17
C TYR A 7 10.23 5.56 -0.78
N ALA A 8 11.08 6.19 0.05
CA ALA A 8 12.26 5.54 0.61
C ALA A 8 11.87 4.26 1.40
N ALA A 9 10.89 4.36 2.31
CA ALA A 9 10.43 3.20 3.06
C ALA A 9 9.82 2.10 2.17
N LEU A 10 9.19 2.46 1.05
CA LEU A 10 8.67 1.50 0.08
C LEU A 10 9.81 0.77 -0.63
N LEU A 11 10.84 1.51 -1.05
CA LEU A 11 12.03 0.95 -1.69
C LEU A 11 12.80 0.04 -0.73
N ASP A 12 12.95 0.41 0.53
CA ASP A 12 13.61 -0.43 1.55
C ASP A 12 12.91 -1.79 1.70
N GLN A 13 11.57 -1.83 1.61
CA GLN A 13 10.83 -3.10 1.65
C GLN A 13 11.03 -3.95 0.40
N MET A 14 11.09 -3.31 -0.78
CA MET A 14 11.33 -4.02 -2.04
C MET A 14 12.77 -4.54 -2.14
N ASP A 15 13.74 -3.79 -1.62
CA ASP A 15 15.14 -4.20 -1.55
C ASP A 15 15.29 -5.43 -0.63
N LEU A 16 14.69 -5.39 0.56
CA LEU A 16 14.66 -6.54 1.46
C LEU A 16 13.93 -7.75 0.84
N ALA A 17 12.86 -7.53 0.07
CA ALA A 17 12.18 -8.61 -0.64
C ALA A 17 13.11 -9.28 -1.66
N LEU A 18 13.90 -8.49 -2.40
CA LEU A 18 14.86 -8.98 -3.37
C LEU A 18 15.97 -9.80 -2.70
N GLU A 19 16.52 -9.31 -1.57
CA GLU A 19 17.52 -10.05 -0.79
C GLU A 19 17.02 -11.44 -0.36
N HIS A 20 15.73 -11.57 -0.04
CA HIS A 20 15.14 -12.85 0.32
C HIS A 20 14.88 -13.74 -0.92
N LEU A 21 14.49 -13.19 -2.06
CA LEU A 21 14.38 -13.97 -3.29
C LEU A 21 15.72 -14.59 -3.69
N ASP A 22 16.81 -13.84 -3.57
CA ASP A 22 18.17 -14.29 -3.93
C ASP A 22 18.67 -15.45 -3.08
N LYS A 23 18.12 -15.66 -1.86
CA LYS A 23 18.46 -16.82 -1.00
C LYS A 23 17.92 -18.15 -1.56
N GLY A 24 16.95 -18.12 -2.49
CA GLY A 24 16.44 -19.29 -3.21
C GLY A 24 15.60 -20.27 -2.37
N GLY A 25 15.35 -19.98 -1.09
CA GLY A 25 14.53 -20.79 -0.20
C GLY A 25 13.03 -20.54 -0.38
N VAL A 26 12.20 -21.58 -0.23
CA VAL A 26 10.73 -21.44 -0.33
C VAL A 26 10.17 -20.51 0.77
N HIS A 27 10.78 -20.51 1.96
CA HIS A 27 10.39 -19.62 3.04
C HIS A 27 10.77 -18.16 2.75
N ASP A 28 11.96 -17.93 2.21
CA ASP A 28 12.40 -16.59 1.80
C ASP A 28 11.55 -16.06 0.65
N ALA A 29 11.19 -16.88 -0.34
CA ALA A 29 10.30 -16.49 -1.43
C ALA A 29 8.90 -16.08 -0.93
N ARG A 30 8.34 -16.79 0.07
CA ARG A 30 7.07 -16.40 0.70
C ARG A 30 7.19 -15.10 1.47
N PHE A 31 8.30 -14.89 2.16
CA PHE A 31 8.56 -13.65 2.89
C PHE A 31 8.72 -12.46 1.94
N ALA A 32 9.46 -12.63 0.85
CA ALA A 32 9.60 -11.62 -0.19
C ALA A 32 8.25 -11.26 -0.84
N LEU A 33 7.39 -12.24 -1.07
CA LEU A 33 6.03 -11.99 -1.57
C LEU A 33 5.22 -11.16 -0.58
N MET A 34 5.29 -11.46 0.72
CA MET A 34 4.61 -10.68 1.77
C MET A 34 5.12 -9.23 1.85
N LEU A 35 6.44 -9.03 1.74
CA LEU A 35 7.03 -7.68 1.73
C LEU A 35 6.56 -6.89 0.51
N THR A 36 6.53 -7.53 -0.65
CA THR A 36 6.05 -6.92 -1.90
C THR A 36 4.57 -6.56 -1.81
N ASP A 37 3.73 -7.45 -1.27
CA ASP A 37 2.31 -7.21 -1.03
C ASP A 37 2.10 -5.97 -0.14
N ASN A 38 2.84 -5.89 0.97
CA ASN A 38 2.78 -4.74 1.87
C ASN A 38 3.24 -3.43 1.20
N ALA A 39 4.30 -3.47 0.39
CA ALA A 39 4.78 -2.29 -0.33
C ALA A 39 3.74 -1.78 -1.34
N VAL A 40 3.12 -2.68 -2.11
CA VAL A 40 2.07 -2.35 -3.08
C VAL A 40 0.83 -1.81 -2.37
N GLU A 41 0.41 -2.42 -1.26
CA GLU A 41 -0.71 -1.96 -0.45
C GLU A 41 -0.51 -0.52 0.04
N LEU A 42 0.67 -0.22 0.59
CA LEU A 42 1.02 1.13 1.04
C LEU A 42 1.01 2.14 -0.11
N ALA A 43 1.55 1.77 -1.28
CA ALA A 43 1.56 2.63 -2.46
C ALA A 43 0.14 2.95 -2.96
N ILE A 44 -0.73 1.94 -3.02
CA ILE A 44 -2.14 2.11 -3.42
C ILE A 44 -2.88 2.97 -2.41
N HIS A 45 -2.68 2.75 -1.11
CA HIS A 45 -3.32 3.57 -0.07
C HIS A 45 -2.88 5.04 -0.17
N ARG A 46 -1.59 5.29 -0.42
CA ARG A 46 -1.08 6.64 -0.64
C ARG A 46 -1.72 7.30 -1.86
N LEU A 47 -1.80 6.58 -2.98
CA LEU A 47 -2.44 7.05 -4.21
C LEU A 47 -3.93 7.37 -3.98
N ALA A 48 -4.66 6.50 -3.29
CA ALA A 48 -6.05 6.71 -2.94
C ALA A 48 -6.23 7.96 -2.06
N THR A 49 -5.35 8.14 -1.06
CA THR A 49 -5.38 9.30 -0.17
C THR A 49 -5.13 10.60 -0.93
N GLU A 50 -4.15 10.62 -1.83
CA GLU A 50 -3.83 11.79 -2.66
C GLU A 50 -4.96 12.09 -3.65
N LYS A 51 -5.53 11.08 -4.29
CA LYS A 51 -6.68 11.22 -5.19
C LYS A 51 -7.89 11.77 -4.45
N HIS A 52 -8.17 11.27 -3.24
CA HIS A 52 -9.27 11.73 -2.42
C HIS A 52 -9.08 13.19 -1.96
N ALA A 53 -7.87 13.56 -1.53
CA ALA A 53 -7.53 14.94 -1.18
C ALA A 53 -7.69 15.88 -2.39
N HIS A 54 -7.25 15.46 -3.57
CA HIS A 54 -7.41 16.22 -4.81
C HIS A 54 -8.89 16.43 -5.17
N LEU A 55 -9.71 15.38 -5.15
CA LEU A 55 -11.15 15.49 -5.43
C LEU A 55 -11.87 16.37 -4.41
N LYS A 56 -11.57 16.25 -3.11
CA LYS A 56 -12.14 17.12 -2.07
C LYS A 56 -11.77 18.59 -2.25
N SER A 57 -10.61 18.88 -2.83
CA SER A 57 -10.22 20.26 -3.09
C SER A 57 -11.08 20.89 -4.19
N TRP A 58 -11.57 20.10 -5.16
CA TRP A 58 -12.36 20.56 -6.31
C TRP A 58 -13.69 19.80 -6.46
N HIS A 59 -14.76 20.35 -5.88
CA HIS A 59 -16.10 19.71 -5.85
C HIS A 59 -16.65 19.26 -7.22
N HIS A 60 -16.41 20.01 -8.31
CA HIS A 60 -16.88 19.62 -9.63
C HIS A 60 -16.21 18.34 -10.16
N LEU A 61 -14.94 18.10 -9.80
CA LEU A 61 -14.25 16.85 -10.13
C LEU A 61 -14.71 15.70 -9.24
N GLU A 62 -14.98 15.97 -7.97
CA GLU A 62 -15.58 15.00 -7.07
C GLU A 62 -16.93 14.54 -7.61
N GLU A 63 -17.81 15.45 -8.04
CA GLU A 63 -19.13 15.13 -8.60
C GLU A 63 -19.05 14.24 -9.85
N ALA A 64 -18.10 14.51 -10.75
CA ALA A 64 -17.90 13.76 -11.98
C ALA A 64 -17.12 12.44 -11.83
N TYR A 65 -16.56 12.15 -10.64
CA TYR A 65 -15.73 10.96 -10.46
C TYR A 65 -16.57 9.67 -10.39
N PRO A 66 -16.34 8.66 -11.25
CA PRO A 66 -17.17 7.46 -11.27
C PRO A 66 -16.97 6.54 -10.06
N HIS A 67 -15.75 6.47 -9.51
CA HIS A 67 -15.36 5.48 -8.49
C HIS A 67 -15.30 6.06 -7.07
N LYS A 68 -16.25 6.94 -6.71
CA LYS A 68 -16.23 7.63 -5.42
C LYS A 68 -16.34 6.69 -4.24
N LEU A 69 -17.16 5.64 -4.36
CA LEU A 69 -17.41 4.68 -3.28
C LEU A 69 -16.15 3.86 -3.01
N GLU A 70 -15.55 3.32 -4.08
CA GLU A 70 -14.33 2.51 -4.03
C GLU A 70 -13.14 3.33 -3.52
N LEU A 71 -13.06 4.61 -3.90
CA LEU A 71 -12.05 5.52 -3.38
C LEU A 71 -12.25 5.82 -1.89
N ALA A 72 -13.49 6.02 -1.44
CA ALA A 72 -13.80 6.23 -0.03
C ALA A 72 -13.48 4.99 0.81
N GLU A 73 -13.76 3.79 0.30
CA GLU A 73 -13.40 2.52 0.92
C GLU A 73 -11.88 2.34 1.02
N ALA A 74 -11.13 2.60 -0.06
CA ALA A 74 -9.68 2.48 -0.10
C ALA A 74 -8.96 3.46 0.85
N VAL A 75 -9.54 4.64 1.10
CA VAL A 75 -9.05 5.61 2.10
C VAL A 75 -9.45 5.23 3.52
N GLY A 76 -10.66 4.70 3.71
CA GLY A 76 -11.23 4.34 5.01
C GLY A 76 -10.67 3.05 5.61
N GLN A 77 -10.00 2.20 4.83
CA GLN A 77 -9.33 1.02 5.36
C GLN A 77 -8.12 1.43 6.24
N SER A 78 -8.21 1.12 7.53
CA SER A 78 -7.07 1.17 8.46
C SER A 78 -6.26 -0.12 8.30
N PHE A 79 -5.23 -0.04 7.48
CA PHE A 79 -4.27 -1.12 7.19
C PHE A 79 -3.41 -1.52 8.41
N VAL A 80 -3.56 -0.83 9.55
CA VAL A 80 -3.00 -1.27 10.84
C VAL A 80 -3.72 -2.52 11.38
N SER A 81 -4.98 -2.75 11.00
CA SER A 81 -5.78 -3.86 11.57
C SER A 81 -5.56 -5.23 10.89
N ILE A 82 -5.05 -5.27 9.66
CA ILE A 82 -4.70 -6.54 8.97
C ILE A 82 -3.44 -7.17 9.59
N ARG A 83 -2.59 -6.38 10.27
CA ARG A 83 -1.37 -6.86 10.96
C ARG A 83 -1.61 -7.72 12.22
N ARG A 84 -2.86 -7.97 12.64
CA ARG A 84 -3.15 -8.73 13.89
C ARG A 84 -3.67 -10.15 13.71
N ARG A 85 -3.83 -10.66 12.49
CA ARG A 85 -4.03 -12.10 12.32
C ARG A 85 -2.73 -12.71 11.79
N PRO A 86 -1.91 -13.34 12.64
CA PRO A 86 -1.12 -14.45 12.14
C PRO A 86 -2.13 -15.41 11.51
N ARG A 87 -2.09 -15.58 10.18
CA ARG A 87 -2.67 -16.77 9.59
C ARG A 87 -1.81 -17.90 10.14
N HIS A 88 -2.33 -18.54 11.18
CA HIS A 88 -1.79 -19.77 11.74
C HIS A 88 -1.55 -20.73 10.57
N LEU A 89 -0.27 -20.88 10.22
CA LEU A 89 0.24 -22.10 9.62
C LEU A 89 0.56 -23.05 10.79
#